data_AF-A0A423T849-F1
#
_entry.id   AF-A0A423T849-F1
#
_cell.length_a   1.000
_cell.length_b   1.000
_cell.length_c   1.000
_cell.angle_alpha   90.00
_cell.angle_beta   90.00
_cell.angle_gamma   90.00
#
_symmetry.space_group_name_H-M   'P 1'
#
loop_
_entity.id
_entity.type
_entity.pdbx_description
1 polymer ?
#
loop_
_entity_poly.entity_id
_entity_poly.type
_entity_poly.pdbx_seq_one_letter_code
_entity_poly.pdbx_strand_id
1 'polypeptide(L)'
;MHFVISILVHQVGIRKSWINPFIVRFCGTDISAGQVFQSVGGEMILYFKCTIYTENGATYFISPYFPESYPPNAYCALSNITDELATVYLYIRVLRLRPGDVLQIQNPYTPPLTLTGRKNNYRRVIPSAQFLATFTSNSLRQWKGFYAQFRPRTSGCHQILSASPGGAITSPRFPRRYPRKKYCEWHIIAAMGMKVQLTFTHMRWEPTP
;
A
#
# COMPACT_ATOMS: atom_id res chain seq x y z
N MET A 1 17.15 9.27 -9.59
CA MET A 1 16.82 8.45 -8.40
C MET A 1 15.77 9.20 -7.61
N HIS A 2 14.77 8.51 -7.07
CA HIS A 2 13.80 9.13 -6.17
C HIS A 2 14.17 8.74 -4.75
N PHE A 3 14.32 9.72 -3.86
CA PHE A 3 14.60 9.49 -2.46
C PHE A 3 13.64 10.27 -1.59
N VAL A 4 13.33 9.71 -0.43
CA VAL A 4 12.53 10.38 0.59
C VAL A 4 13.22 10.21 1.94
N ILE A 5 13.25 11.32 2.69
CA ILE A 5 13.70 11.35 4.08
C ILE A 5 12.48 11.75 4.91
N SER A 6 12.04 10.84 5.77
CA SER A 6 10.95 11.06 6.72
C SER A 6 11.56 11.23 8.11
N ILE A 7 11.19 12.28 8.84
CA ILE A 7 11.61 12.49 10.23
C ILE A 7 10.48 12.05 11.15
N LEU A 8 10.75 11.08 12.02
CA LEU A 8 9.80 10.56 13.00
C LEU A 8 10.24 11.01 14.40
N VAL A 9 9.36 11.72 15.10
CA VAL A 9 9.55 12.08 16.51
C VAL A 9 8.74 11.08 17.34
N HIS A 10 9.41 10.36 18.24
CA HIS A 10 8.74 9.36 19.07
C HIS A 10 7.76 10.05 20.05
N GLN A 11 6.46 9.76 19.93
CA GLN A 11 5.46 10.08 20.94
C GLN A 11 5.24 8.82 21.79
N VAL A 12 5.67 8.86 23.06
CA VAL A 12 5.25 7.86 24.03
C VAL A 12 3.88 8.27 24.56
N GLY A 13 2.85 7.47 24.23
CA GLY A 13 1.57 7.47 24.95
C GLY A 13 0.37 8.00 24.16
N ILE A 14 -0.41 7.09 23.59
CA ILE A 14 -1.85 7.30 23.38
C ILE A 14 -2.57 6.04 23.86
N ARG A 15 -3.44 6.20 24.87
CA ARG A 15 -4.30 5.12 25.39
C ARG A 15 -5.20 4.62 24.26
N LYS A 16 -5.18 3.31 23.99
CA LYS A 16 -6.20 2.66 23.15
C LYS A 16 -7.53 2.71 23.90
N SER A 17 -8.42 3.61 23.48
CA SER A 17 -9.84 3.58 23.86
C SER A 17 -10.50 2.38 23.17
N TRP A 18 -11.06 1.48 23.97
CA TRP A 18 -11.94 0.41 23.50
C TRP A 18 -13.33 1.01 23.26
N ILE A 19 -13.81 0.96 22.02
CA ILE A 19 -15.20 1.27 21.68
C ILE A 19 -15.99 -0.06 21.76
N ASN A 20 -17.04 -0.07 22.57
CA ASN A 20 -17.95 -1.19 22.78
C ASN A 20 -18.60 -1.67 21.47
N PRO A 21 -18.73 -2.98 21.20
CA PRO A 21 -19.52 -3.46 20.07
C PRO A 21 -21.01 -3.41 20.40
N PHE A 22 -21.76 -2.60 19.66
CA PHE A 22 -23.23 -2.70 19.61
C PHE A 22 -23.63 -4.04 19.00
N ILE A 23 -24.49 -4.80 19.69
CA ILE A 23 -25.08 -6.04 19.18
C ILE A 23 -26.26 -5.66 18.27
N VAL A 24 -26.15 -5.95 16.97
CA VAL A 24 -27.26 -5.81 16.01
C VAL A 24 -27.88 -7.19 15.78
N ARG A 25 -29.20 -7.33 15.97
CA ARG A 25 -29.96 -8.54 15.61
C ARG A 25 -30.47 -8.41 14.18
N PHE A 26 -30.31 -9.46 13.38
CA PHE A 26 -30.82 -9.53 12.01
C PHE A 26 -32.12 -10.34 11.96
N CYS A 27 -33.04 -9.94 11.09
CA CYS A 27 -34.21 -10.72 10.66
C CYS A 27 -34.12 -10.91 9.15
N GLY A 28 -33.90 -12.16 8.70
CA GLY A 28 -33.82 -12.51 7.28
C GLY A 28 -32.96 -13.76 7.02
N THR A 29 -33.39 -14.60 6.09
CA THR A 29 -32.70 -15.82 5.66
C THR A 29 -31.85 -15.52 4.43
N ASP A 30 -30.54 -15.32 4.61
CA ASP A 30 -29.44 -15.67 3.69
C ASP A 30 -28.18 -14.85 4.02
N ILE A 31 -27.46 -15.29 5.06
CA ILE A 31 -26.10 -14.80 5.38
C ILE A 31 -25.14 -15.89 4.91
N SER A 32 -24.33 -15.59 3.90
CA SER A 32 -23.30 -16.51 3.39
C SER A 32 -21.96 -16.25 4.10
N ALA A 33 -21.18 -17.30 4.32
CA ALA A 33 -19.91 -17.22 5.02
C ALA A 33 -18.94 -16.24 4.31
N GLY A 34 -18.43 -15.25 5.04
CA GLY A 34 -17.41 -14.29 4.56
C GLY A 34 -17.90 -12.86 4.30
N GLN A 35 -19.20 -12.59 4.45
CA GLN A 35 -19.77 -11.24 4.37
C GLN A 35 -19.36 -10.41 5.61
N VAL A 36 -18.94 -9.16 5.40
CA VAL A 36 -18.69 -8.19 6.49
C VAL A 36 -19.57 -6.97 6.30
N PHE A 37 -20.09 -6.45 7.41
CA PHE A 37 -20.94 -5.27 7.44
C PHE A 37 -20.14 -4.11 8.04
N GLN A 38 -20.23 -2.93 7.42
CA GLN A 38 -19.80 -1.68 8.07
C GLN A 38 -20.93 -0.65 7.95
N SER A 39 -21.11 0.12 9.03
CA SER A 39 -22.01 1.27 9.05
C SER A 39 -21.27 2.48 8.49
N VAL A 40 -21.77 3.04 7.38
CA VAL A 40 -21.27 4.28 6.79
C VAL A 40 -22.45 5.22 6.68
N GLY A 41 -22.42 6.35 7.41
CA GLY A 41 -23.50 7.34 7.38
C GLY A 41 -24.86 6.84 7.91
N GLY A 42 -24.89 5.75 8.68
CA GLY A 42 -26.13 5.14 9.20
C GLY A 42 -26.71 4.03 8.31
N GLU A 43 -26.08 3.73 7.17
CA GLU A 43 -26.49 2.66 6.27
C GLU A 43 -25.57 1.42 6.43
N MET A 44 -26.17 0.23 6.47
CA MET A 44 -25.46 -1.04 6.59
C MET A 44 -25.11 -1.56 5.20
N ILE A 45 -23.84 -1.48 4.82
CA ILE A 45 -23.36 -1.90 3.50
C ILE A 45 -22.75 -3.29 3.57
N LEU A 46 -23.10 -4.16 2.61
CA LEU A 46 -22.54 -5.49 2.43
C LEU A 46 -21.17 -5.42 1.74
N TYR A 47 -20.11 -5.83 2.43
CA TYR A 47 -18.77 -5.91 1.86
C TYR A 47 -18.43 -7.36 1.49
N PHE A 48 -18.17 -7.58 0.21
CA PHE A 48 -17.55 -8.82 -0.27
C PHE A 48 -16.04 -8.75 -0.05
N LYS A 49 -15.52 -9.62 0.81
CA LYS A 49 -14.09 -9.66 1.11
C LYS A 49 -13.28 -10.19 -0.06
N CYS A 50 -12.21 -9.48 -0.41
CA CYS A 50 -11.17 -9.97 -1.28
C CYS A 50 -10.33 -11.04 -0.59
N THR A 51 -9.78 -11.95 -1.38
CA THR A 51 -8.85 -12.96 -0.87
C THR A 51 -7.47 -12.33 -0.77
N ILE A 52 -6.89 -12.39 0.44
CA ILE A 52 -5.55 -11.90 0.75
C ILE A 52 -4.81 -13.01 1.45
N TYR A 53 -3.66 -13.41 0.92
CA TYR A 53 -2.75 -14.35 1.57
C TYR A 53 -1.30 -14.05 1.19
N THR A 54 -0.37 -14.52 2.00
CA THR A 54 1.07 -14.36 1.77
C THR A 54 1.70 -15.72 1.55
N GLU A 55 2.50 -15.84 0.50
CA GLU A 55 3.21 -17.07 0.14
C GLU A 55 4.55 -16.70 -0.52
N ASN A 56 5.64 -17.36 -0.12
CA ASN A 56 6.97 -17.17 -0.71
C ASN A 56 7.42 -15.68 -0.73
N GLY A 57 7.17 -14.96 0.37
CA GLY A 57 7.53 -13.54 0.52
C GLY A 57 6.74 -12.59 -0.39
N ALA A 58 5.60 -13.03 -0.92
CA ALA A 58 4.71 -12.23 -1.76
C ALA A 58 3.30 -12.23 -1.17
N THR A 59 2.66 -11.06 -1.16
CA THR A 59 1.26 -10.93 -0.79
C THR A 59 0.39 -10.93 -2.04
N TYR A 60 -0.58 -11.82 -2.08
CA TYR A 60 -1.55 -11.92 -3.16
C TYR A 60 -2.80 -11.16 -2.76
N PHE A 61 -3.29 -10.32 -3.68
CA PHE A 61 -4.52 -9.56 -3.54
C PHE A 61 -5.42 -9.93 -4.70
N ILE A 62 -6.55 -10.55 -4.40
CA ILE A 62 -7.38 -11.19 -5.40
C ILE A 62 -8.82 -10.72 -5.18
N SER A 63 -9.49 -10.31 -6.26
CA SER A 63 -10.91 -9.94 -6.22
C SER A 63 -11.77 -11.09 -5.68
N PRO A 64 -12.94 -10.79 -5.09
CA PRO A 64 -13.84 -11.85 -4.61
C PRO A 64 -14.24 -12.77 -5.76
N TYR A 65 -14.35 -14.07 -5.47
CA TYR A 65 -14.73 -15.15 -6.39
C TYR A 65 -13.81 -15.41 -7.59
N PHE A 66 -12.66 -14.73 -7.71
CA PHE A 66 -11.72 -15.00 -8.80
C PHE A 66 -11.38 -16.51 -8.89
N PRO A 67 -11.42 -17.15 -10.08
CA PRO A 67 -11.46 -16.56 -11.43
C PRO A 67 -12.87 -16.25 -11.97
N GLU A 68 -13.92 -16.48 -11.19
CA GLU A 68 -15.28 -16.07 -11.51
C GLU A 68 -15.45 -14.55 -11.41
N SER A 69 -16.63 -14.08 -11.81
CA SER A 69 -16.90 -12.64 -11.83
C SER A 69 -17.01 -12.08 -10.41
N TYR A 70 -16.37 -10.94 -10.15
CA TYR A 70 -16.50 -10.23 -8.87
C TYR A 70 -17.95 -9.72 -8.66
N PRO A 71 -18.38 -9.44 -7.43
CA PRO A 71 -19.73 -8.97 -7.15
C PRO A 71 -19.91 -7.44 -7.39
N PRO A 72 -21.14 -6.95 -7.56
CA PRO A 72 -21.43 -5.51 -7.56
C PRO A 72 -21.14 -4.92 -6.17
N ASN A 73 -20.85 -3.62 -6.11
CA ASN A 73 -20.65 -2.89 -4.84
C ASN A 73 -19.54 -3.50 -3.96
N ALA A 74 -18.62 -4.23 -4.57
CA ALA A 74 -17.48 -4.80 -3.87
C ALA A 74 -16.52 -3.67 -3.48
N TYR A 75 -16.12 -3.66 -2.21
CA TYR A 75 -15.06 -2.81 -1.71
C TYR A 75 -14.11 -3.66 -0.88
N CYS A 76 -12.81 -3.59 -1.20
CA CYS A 76 -11.78 -4.20 -0.39
C CYS A 76 -10.47 -3.42 -0.51
N ALA A 77 -9.65 -3.50 0.54
CA ALA A 77 -8.40 -2.76 0.62
C ALA A 77 -7.26 -3.65 1.14
N LEU A 78 -6.04 -3.31 0.70
CA LEU A 78 -4.79 -3.90 1.15
C LEU A 78 -3.79 -2.78 1.45
N SER A 79 -3.14 -2.85 2.60
CA SER A 79 -2.08 -1.91 3.02
C SER A 79 -1.08 -2.63 3.93
N ASN A 80 0.09 -2.04 4.15
CA ASN A 80 1.08 -2.47 5.16
C ASN A 80 1.43 -3.97 5.07
N ILE A 81 1.83 -4.42 3.89
CA ILE A 81 2.19 -5.84 3.64
C ILE A 81 3.49 -6.27 4.33
N THR A 82 4.23 -5.32 4.91
CA THR A 82 5.47 -5.52 5.66
C THR A 82 5.66 -4.34 6.60
N ASP A 83 6.30 -4.59 7.75
CA ASP A 83 6.70 -3.57 8.71
C ASP A 83 8.06 -2.92 8.37
N GLU A 84 8.77 -3.46 7.38
CA GLU A 84 10.06 -2.92 6.92
C GLU A 84 9.90 -1.82 5.86
N LEU A 85 10.87 -0.92 5.80
CA LEU A 85 11.01 -0.01 4.67
C LEU A 85 11.40 -0.80 3.42
N ALA A 86 10.59 -0.72 2.38
CA ALA A 86 10.83 -1.45 1.15
C ALA A 86 10.23 -0.76 -0.07
N THR A 87 10.80 -1.04 -1.23
CA THR A 87 10.13 -0.78 -2.51
C THR A 87 9.23 -1.97 -2.83
N VAL A 88 7.98 -1.73 -3.24
CA VAL A 88 7.03 -2.82 -3.54
C VAL A 88 6.89 -3.01 -5.04
N TYR A 89 7.07 -4.25 -5.50
CA TYR A 89 6.87 -4.63 -6.90
C TYR A 89 5.48 -5.23 -7.07
N LEU A 90 4.62 -4.52 -7.81
CA LEU A 90 3.29 -4.96 -8.20
C LEU A 90 3.37 -5.77 -9.49
N TYR A 91 2.84 -6.98 -9.46
CA TYR A 91 2.62 -7.86 -10.60
C TYR A 91 1.12 -8.15 -10.73
N ILE A 92 0.49 -7.58 -11.74
CA ILE A 92 -0.85 -7.97 -12.16
C ILE A 92 -0.71 -9.16 -13.09
N ARG A 93 -1.06 -10.36 -12.59
CA ARG A 93 -1.10 -11.57 -13.44
C ARG A 93 -2.25 -11.44 -14.42
N VAL A 94 -3.44 -11.22 -13.90
CA VAL A 94 -4.66 -10.99 -14.67
C VAL A 94 -5.43 -9.85 -14.02
N LEU A 95 -5.91 -8.91 -14.82
CA LEU A 95 -6.90 -7.91 -14.41
C LEU A 95 -7.90 -7.75 -15.55
N ARG A 96 -9.16 -7.99 -15.23
CA ARG A 96 -10.32 -7.80 -16.10
C ARG A 96 -11.37 -7.10 -15.25
N LEU A 97 -11.28 -5.78 -15.24
CA LEU A 97 -12.24 -4.89 -14.59
C LEU A 97 -13.03 -4.15 -15.66
N ARG A 98 -14.32 -3.97 -15.41
CA ARG A 98 -15.15 -3.16 -16.28
C ARG A 98 -14.72 -1.69 -16.21
N PRO A 99 -14.84 -0.90 -17.30
CA PRO A 99 -14.73 0.55 -17.21
C PRO A 99 -15.68 1.11 -16.15
N GLY A 100 -15.16 1.87 -15.19
CA GLY A 100 -15.88 2.38 -14.02
C GLY A 100 -15.49 1.67 -12.72
N ASP A 101 -15.14 0.39 -12.78
CA ASP A 101 -14.59 -0.36 -11.64
C ASP A 101 -13.06 -0.21 -11.64
N VAL A 102 -12.48 -0.02 -10.46
CA VAL A 102 -11.07 0.37 -10.34
C VAL A 102 -10.34 -0.38 -9.24
N LEU A 103 -9.12 -0.80 -9.55
CA LEU A 103 -8.09 -1.11 -8.57
C LEU A 103 -7.14 0.08 -8.51
N GLN A 104 -7.21 0.86 -7.44
CA GLN A 104 -6.42 2.05 -7.23
C GLN A 104 -5.30 1.79 -6.23
N ILE A 105 -4.08 2.22 -6.53
CA ILE A 105 -2.93 2.13 -5.63
C ILE A 105 -2.47 3.54 -5.32
N GLN A 106 -2.49 3.89 -4.04
CA GLN A 106 -2.07 5.19 -3.51
C GLN A 106 -0.83 5.01 -2.64
N ASN A 107 0.10 5.95 -2.74
CA ASN A 107 1.28 6.02 -1.88
C ASN A 107 1.68 7.49 -1.70
N PRO A 108 2.51 7.83 -0.69
CA PRO A 108 2.84 9.22 -0.40
C PRO A 108 3.71 9.92 -1.45
N TYR A 109 4.29 9.20 -2.42
CA TYR A 109 5.40 9.70 -3.25
C TYR A 109 5.08 9.84 -4.73
N THR A 110 4.00 9.26 -5.20
CA THR A 110 3.59 9.32 -6.60
C THR A 110 2.08 9.50 -6.71
N PRO A 111 1.58 10.11 -7.81
CA PRO A 111 0.15 10.19 -8.06
C PRO A 111 -0.52 8.80 -8.02
N PRO A 112 -1.79 8.72 -7.60
CA PRO A 112 -2.52 7.46 -7.55
C PRO A 112 -2.48 6.71 -8.88
N LEU A 113 -2.14 5.43 -8.82
CA LEU A 113 -2.22 4.52 -9.96
C LEU A 113 -3.61 3.91 -10.02
N THR A 114 -4.37 4.23 -11.06
CA THR A 114 -5.69 3.65 -11.30
C THR A 114 -5.62 2.58 -12.38
N LEU A 115 -6.01 1.35 -12.05
CA LEU A 115 -6.06 0.22 -12.98
C LEU A 115 -7.52 -0.18 -13.26
N THR A 116 -7.85 -0.26 -14.53
CA THR A 116 -9.17 -0.71 -15.04
C THR A 116 -9.00 -1.42 -16.40
N GLY A 117 -10.09 -1.92 -16.96
CA GLY A 117 -10.11 -2.59 -18.27
C GLY A 117 -9.42 -3.96 -18.23
N ARG A 118 -8.61 -4.27 -19.25
CA ARG A 118 -7.85 -5.52 -19.34
C ARG A 118 -6.36 -5.26 -19.20
N LYS A 119 -5.70 -5.93 -18.25
CA LYS A 119 -4.25 -5.98 -18.12
C LYS A 119 -3.83 -7.44 -17.92
N ASN A 120 -2.79 -7.86 -18.63
CA ASN A 120 -2.21 -9.19 -18.50
C ASN A 120 -0.70 -9.03 -18.31
N ASN A 121 -0.13 -9.68 -17.30
CA ASN A 121 1.28 -9.56 -16.95
C ASN A 121 1.79 -8.12 -16.77
N TYR A 122 0.94 -7.21 -16.30
CA TYR A 122 1.31 -5.81 -16.07
C TYR A 122 2.16 -5.67 -14.82
N ARG A 123 3.18 -4.81 -14.87
CA ARG A 123 4.13 -4.59 -13.78
C ARG A 123 4.24 -3.12 -13.44
N ARG A 124 4.33 -2.83 -12.14
CA ARG A 124 4.61 -1.47 -11.66
C ARG A 124 5.46 -1.53 -10.41
N VAL A 125 6.30 -0.52 -10.24
CA VAL A 125 7.04 -0.30 -8.99
C VAL A 125 6.29 0.73 -8.17
N ILE A 126 5.98 0.37 -6.93
CA ILE A 126 5.41 1.24 -5.91
C ILE A 126 6.60 1.68 -5.04
N PRO A 127 6.89 2.99 -4.93
CA PRO A 127 8.09 3.49 -4.28
C PRO A 127 8.28 3.11 -2.80
N SER A 128 7.20 2.75 -2.09
CA SER A 128 7.22 2.46 -0.66
C SER A 128 6.31 1.28 -0.29
N ALA A 129 6.59 0.66 0.84
CA ALA A 129 5.73 -0.28 1.54
C ALA A 129 4.53 0.41 2.22
N GLN A 130 4.62 1.73 2.42
CA GLN A 130 3.49 2.57 2.81
C GLN A 130 2.62 2.84 1.58
N PHE A 131 1.62 2.00 1.37
CA PHE A 131 0.65 2.16 0.29
C PHE A 131 -0.73 1.66 0.72
N LEU A 132 -1.75 2.11 -0.01
CA LEU A 132 -3.11 1.63 0.07
C LEU A 132 -3.55 1.19 -1.33
N ALA A 133 -3.86 -0.08 -1.49
CA ALA A 133 -4.48 -0.63 -2.70
C ALA A 133 -5.96 -0.88 -2.42
N THR A 134 -6.84 -0.22 -3.16
CA THR A 134 -8.29 -0.29 -2.98
C THR A 134 -8.95 -0.76 -4.26
N PHE A 135 -9.78 -1.80 -4.15
CA PHE A 135 -10.66 -2.22 -5.23
C PHE A 135 -12.09 -1.75 -4.95
N THR A 136 -12.72 -1.15 -5.95
CA THR A 136 -14.12 -0.72 -5.90
C THR A 136 -14.86 -1.15 -7.16
N SER A 137 -16.09 -1.67 -6.96
CA SER A 137 -17.02 -2.08 -8.00
C SER A 137 -18.36 -1.39 -7.77
N ASN A 138 -19.05 -0.93 -8.82
CA ASN A 138 -20.31 -0.17 -8.67
C ASN A 138 -21.47 -0.67 -9.56
N SER A 139 -21.30 -1.76 -10.33
CA SER A 139 -22.26 -2.14 -11.37
C SER A 139 -22.70 -3.60 -11.35
N LEU A 140 -23.92 -3.87 -11.84
CA LEU A 140 -24.57 -5.20 -11.90
C LEU A 140 -24.03 -6.16 -12.98
N ARG A 141 -23.12 -5.70 -13.86
CA ARG A 141 -22.42 -6.57 -14.83
C ARG A 141 -20.93 -6.54 -14.55
N GLN A 142 -20.37 -7.67 -14.18
CA GLN A 142 -18.98 -7.77 -13.73
C GLN A 142 -18.14 -8.62 -14.67
N TRP A 143 -16.83 -8.46 -14.55
CA TRP A 143 -15.83 -9.23 -15.29
C TRP A 143 -15.09 -10.15 -14.32
N LYS A 144 -14.11 -10.92 -14.81
CA LYS A 144 -13.37 -11.92 -14.00
C LYS A 144 -12.62 -11.36 -12.78
N GLY A 145 -12.43 -10.05 -12.68
CA GLY A 145 -11.72 -9.44 -11.55
C GLY A 145 -10.21 -9.42 -11.73
N PHE A 146 -9.47 -9.53 -10.64
CA PHE A 146 -8.02 -9.42 -10.66
C PHE A 146 -7.31 -10.44 -9.77
N TYR A 147 -6.10 -10.79 -10.21
CA TYR A 147 -5.12 -11.55 -9.46
C TYR A 147 -3.82 -10.72 -9.44
N ALA A 148 -3.59 -10.03 -8.35
CA ALA A 148 -2.44 -9.17 -8.13
C ALA A 148 -1.48 -9.79 -7.10
N GLN A 149 -0.19 -9.57 -7.32
CA GLN A 149 0.88 -10.00 -6.43
C GLN A 149 1.75 -8.79 -6.10
N PHE A 150 1.95 -8.54 -4.81
CA PHE A 150 2.81 -7.50 -4.27
C PHE A 150 4.03 -8.16 -3.64
N ARG A 151 5.24 -7.75 -4.04
CA ARG A 151 6.49 -8.26 -3.48
C ARG A 151 7.32 -7.10 -2.91
N PRO A 152 7.47 -7.00 -1.58
CA PRO A 152 8.38 -6.03 -1.00
C PRO A 152 9.83 -6.43 -1.32
N ARG A 153 10.69 -5.43 -1.55
CA ARG A 153 12.13 -5.60 -1.68
C ARG A 153 12.86 -4.51 -0.91
N THR A 154 13.46 -4.92 0.19
CA THR A 154 14.39 -4.12 0.97
C THR A 154 15.72 -3.99 0.22
N SER A 155 16.43 -2.89 0.47
CA SER A 155 17.73 -2.60 -0.14
C SER A 155 18.56 -1.79 0.83
N GLY A 156 19.88 -1.70 0.64
CA GLY A 156 20.76 -1.01 1.60
C GLY A 156 20.47 0.49 1.82
N CYS A 157 19.62 1.12 1.00
CA CYS A 157 19.18 2.50 1.20
C CYS A 157 17.76 2.63 1.81
N HIS A 158 17.15 1.52 2.23
CA HIS A 158 15.98 1.52 3.09
C HIS A 158 16.48 1.40 4.52
N GLN A 159 16.48 2.50 5.29
CA GLN A 159 17.13 2.51 6.61
C GLN A 159 16.33 3.32 7.61
N ILE A 160 16.27 2.81 8.83
CA ILE A 160 15.81 3.54 10.00
C ILE A 160 17.07 3.97 10.76
N LEU A 161 17.25 5.27 10.94
CA LEU A 161 18.46 5.88 11.50
C LEU A 161 18.11 6.65 12.77
N SER A 162 18.95 6.57 13.79
CA SER A 162 18.86 7.46 14.95
C SER A 162 19.46 8.83 14.60
N ALA A 163 18.79 9.91 14.99
CA ALA A 163 19.30 11.27 14.85
C ALA A 163 20.51 11.57 15.76
N SER A 164 20.70 10.78 16.83
CA SER A 164 21.84 10.89 17.76
C SER A 164 22.65 9.59 17.77
N PRO A 165 24.00 9.63 17.67
CA PRO A 165 24.87 10.83 17.64
C PRO A 165 24.87 11.57 16.30
N GLY A 166 24.03 11.16 15.34
CA GLY A 166 24.02 11.64 13.97
C GLY A 166 24.79 10.70 13.05
N GLY A 167 24.85 11.04 11.77
CA GLY A 167 25.53 10.22 10.77
C GLY A 167 25.39 10.78 9.36
N ALA A 168 25.99 10.06 8.40
CA ALA A 168 25.91 10.41 6.99
C ALA A 168 24.94 9.48 6.26
N ILE A 169 24.03 10.06 5.48
CA ILE A 169 23.19 9.34 4.53
C ILE A 169 23.81 9.50 3.14
N THR A 170 23.98 8.40 2.43
CA THR A 170 24.54 8.44 1.07
C THR A 170 23.64 7.69 0.10
N SER A 171 23.60 8.18 -1.14
CA SER A 171 22.95 7.46 -2.23
C SER A 171 23.67 6.13 -2.48
N PRO A 172 22.97 5.08 -2.95
CA PRO A 172 23.61 3.81 -3.29
C PRO A 172 24.81 4.02 -4.23
N ARG A 173 25.93 3.38 -3.88
CA ARG A 173 27.22 3.43 -4.60
C ARG A 173 27.99 4.75 -4.55
N PHE A 174 27.57 5.73 -3.74
CA PHE A 174 28.36 6.96 -3.55
C PHE A 174 29.84 6.62 -3.25
N PRO A 175 30.83 7.31 -3.88
CA PRO A 175 30.71 8.49 -4.74
C PRO A 175 30.39 8.20 -6.22
N ARG A 176 30.22 6.92 -6.61
CA ARG A 176 29.81 6.55 -7.98
C ARG A 176 28.34 6.89 -8.22
N ARG A 177 27.96 6.95 -9.51
CA ARG A 177 26.58 7.22 -9.93
C ARG A 177 25.61 6.18 -9.33
N TYR A 178 24.51 6.68 -8.78
CA TYR A 178 23.43 5.85 -8.27
C TYR A 178 22.75 5.06 -9.42
N PRO A 179 22.20 3.86 -9.17
CA PRO A 179 21.45 3.13 -10.19
C PRO A 179 20.14 3.85 -10.54
N ARG A 180 19.74 3.79 -11.82
CA ARG A 180 18.46 4.34 -12.29
C ARG A 180 17.28 3.55 -11.71
N LYS A 181 16.11 4.21 -11.62
CA LYS A 181 14.84 3.62 -11.13
C LYS A 181 14.94 3.00 -9.73
N LYS A 182 15.79 3.58 -8.87
CA LYS A 182 15.86 3.26 -7.45
C LYS A 182 15.01 4.23 -6.64
N TYR A 183 14.24 3.64 -5.74
CA TYR A 183 13.49 4.29 -4.67
C TYR A 183 14.20 3.95 -3.37
N CYS A 184 14.51 4.97 -2.59
CA CYS A 184 15.17 4.82 -1.30
C CYS A 184 14.40 5.63 -0.26
N GLU A 185 14.31 5.07 0.95
CA GLU A 185 13.54 5.64 2.04
C GLU A 185 14.37 5.59 3.32
N TRP A 186 14.58 6.76 3.91
CA TRP A 186 15.27 6.89 5.19
C TRP A 186 14.32 7.47 6.22
N HIS A 187 14.15 6.77 7.33
CA HIS A 187 13.38 7.26 8.48
C HIS A 187 14.35 7.67 9.58
N ILE A 188 14.40 8.95 9.90
CA ILE A 188 15.28 9.49 10.94
C ILE A 188 14.46 9.64 12.21
N ILE A 189 14.82 8.89 13.25
CA ILE A 189 14.16 8.91 14.56
C ILE A 189 14.89 9.87 15.47
N ALA A 190 14.17 10.86 16.01
CA ALA A 190 14.68 11.79 17.00
C ALA A 190 13.95 11.66 18.35
N ALA A 191 14.71 11.81 19.44
CA ALA A 191 14.13 11.90 20.78
C ALA A 191 13.29 13.17 20.94
N MET A 192 12.33 13.14 21.86
CA MET A 192 11.48 14.30 22.14
C MET A 192 12.33 15.51 22.57
N GLY A 193 11.98 16.69 22.04
CA GLY A 193 12.73 17.93 22.31
C GLY A 193 14.00 18.11 21.48
N MET A 194 14.43 17.10 20.72
CA MET A 194 15.58 17.21 19.83
C MET A 194 15.20 17.77 18.46
N LYS A 195 16.11 18.54 17.85
CA LYS A 195 15.99 19.01 16.47
C LYS A 195 16.90 18.19 15.56
N VAL A 196 16.38 17.79 14.40
CA VAL A 196 17.18 17.14 13.35
C VAL A 196 17.65 18.20 12.37
N GLN A 197 18.96 18.31 12.17
CA GLN A 197 19.56 19.17 11.15
C GLN A 197 20.14 18.30 10.04
N LEU A 198 19.77 18.58 8.79
CA LEU A 198 20.30 17.92 7.60
C LEU A 198 21.23 18.87 6.85
N THR A 199 22.45 18.45 6.59
CA THR A 199 23.43 19.20 5.81
C THR A 199 23.82 18.38 4.57
N PHE A 200 23.60 18.95 3.39
CA PHE A 200 23.94 18.29 2.13
C PHE A 200 25.35 18.67 1.69
N THR A 201 26.28 17.72 1.71
CA THR A 201 27.66 17.94 1.25
C THR A 201 27.80 17.77 -0.28
N HIS A 202 27.01 16.87 -0.88
CA HIS A 202 27.02 16.59 -2.30
C HIS A 202 25.59 16.36 -2.80
N MET A 203 25.13 17.16 -3.75
CA MET A 203 23.85 16.95 -4.43
C MET A 203 24.04 17.05 -5.94
N ARG A 204 23.64 15.97 -6.64
CA ARG A 204 23.54 15.95 -8.11
C ARG A 204 22.25 15.27 -8.51
N TRP A 205 21.36 16.02 -9.14
CA TRP A 205 20.06 15.55 -9.56
C TRP A 205 20.10 15.30 -11.07
N GLU A 206 19.38 14.28 -11.55
CA GLU A 206 19.15 14.15 -12.99
C GLU A 206 18.10 15.20 -13.38
N PRO A 207 18.34 16.04 -14.41
CA PRO A 207 17.31 16.93 -14.92
C PRO A 207 16.09 16.10 -15.34
N THR A 208 14.90 16.56 -14.98
CA THR A 208 13.65 15.99 -15.50
C THR A 208 13.57 16.29 -17.00
N PRO A 209 13.40 15.27 -17.87
CA PRO A 209 13.08 15.51 -19.27
C PRO A 209 11.67 16.09 -19.43
#